data_AF-A0A2H9ZTW5-F1
#
_entry.id   AF-A0A2H9ZTW5-F1
#
_cell.length_a   1.000
_cell.length_b   1.000
_cell.length_c   1.000
_cell.angle_alpha   90.00
_cell.angle_beta   90.00
_cell.angle_gamma   90.00
#
_symmetry.space_group_name_H-M   'P 1'
#
loop_
_entity.id
_entity.type
_entity.pdbx_description
1 polymer ?
#
loop_
_entity_poly.entity_id
_entity_poly.type
_entity_poly.pdbx_seq_one_letter_code
_entity_poly.pdbx_strand_id
1 'polypeptide(L)'
;MASINLLLSLSVLLLLYHATMSTAYVPPNFYSFWEFEEPIPKIRGVCLVGFLAYSWLWRNYHEFNGKEIPYLQLIRAIDAGYQFVSHFVPDAEKTSVCLYAEFQCRDMNDGHTYRAALWFIINTFNHLDLKNVDPDSIVLQFLQKLD
;
A
#
# COMPACT_ATOMS: atom_id res chain seq x y z
N MET A 1 24.99 -9.90 -10.97
CA MET A 1 23.86 -9.90 -10.02
C MET A 1 23.95 -8.66 -9.12
N ALA A 2 23.67 -7.48 -9.66
CA ALA A 2 23.74 -6.19 -8.94
C ALA A 2 22.51 -5.29 -9.18
N SER A 3 21.47 -5.82 -9.83
CA SER A 3 20.33 -5.05 -10.32
C SER A 3 19.17 -4.92 -9.32
N ILE A 4 18.97 -5.92 -8.45
CA ILE A 4 17.82 -5.94 -7.52
C ILE A 4 18.03 -4.96 -6.36
N ASN A 5 19.26 -4.87 -5.84
CA ASN A 5 19.58 -3.96 -4.71
C ASN A 5 19.58 -2.49 -5.14
N LEU A 6 19.81 -2.18 -6.42
CA LEU A 6 19.81 -0.82 -6.93
C LEU A 6 18.39 -0.29 -7.16
N LEU A 7 17.46 -1.16 -7.56
CA LEU A 7 16.05 -0.82 -7.72
C LEU A 7 15.38 -0.55 -6.37
N LEU A 8 15.68 -1.38 -5.35
CA LEU A 8 15.19 -1.20 -3.98
C LEU A 8 15.68 0.09 -3.34
N SER A 9 16.96 0.45 -3.54
CA SER A 9 17.50 1.69 -2.98
C SER A 9 16.99 2.96 -3.67
N LEU A 10 16.70 2.90 -4.98
CA LEU A 10 16.14 4.03 -5.71
C LEU A 10 14.67 4.29 -5.33
N SER A 11 13.88 3.24 -5.06
CA SER A 11 12.51 3.37 -4.54
C SER A 11 12.46 3.98 -3.12
N VAL A 12 13.50 3.79 -2.30
CA VAL A 12 13.58 4.40 -0.96
C VAL A 12 13.89 5.90 -1.05
N LEU A 13 14.70 6.34 -2.02
CA LEU A 13 15.03 7.76 -2.18
C LEU A 13 13.87 8.63 -2.70
N LEU A 14 12.93 8.05 -3.47
CA LEU A 14 11.76 8.75 -4.00
C LEU A 14 10.64 8.96 -2.97
N LEU A 15 10.71 8.32 -1.79
CA LEU A 15 9.74 8.47 -0.68
C LEU A 15 9.69 9.90 -0.08
N LEU A 16 10.65 10.76 -0.42
CA LEU A 16 10.79 12.09 0.16
C LEU A 16 9.97 13.19 -0.55
N TYR A 17 9.46 12.94 -1.76
CA TYR A 17 8.81 13.99 -2.54
C TYR A 17 7.28 14.07 -2.27
N HIS A 18 6.91 15.04 -1.43
CA HIS A 18 5.58 15.62 -1.26
C HIS A 18 4.37 14.66 -1.15
N ALA A 19 3.93 14.41 0.08
CA ALA A 19 2.52 14.15 0.33
C ALA A 19 1.77 15.47 0.03
N THR A 20 1.22 15.62 -1.17
CA THR A 20 0.31 16.73 -1.47
C THR A 20 -0.96 16.54 -0.64
N MET A 21 -1.49 17.63 -0.08
CA MET A 21 -2.73 17.65 0.72
C MET A 21 -3.73 16.58 0.27
N SER A 22 -4.15 15.71 1.20
CA SER A 22 -5.10 14.63 0.93
C SER A 22 -6.31 15.19 0.17
N THR A 23 -6.48 14.71 -1.05
CA THR A 23 -7.71 14.89 -1.85
C THR A 23 -8.47 13.57 -1.98
N ALA A 24 -7.99 12.52 -1.30
CA ALA A 24 -8.53 11.19 -1.40
C ALA A 24 -9.44 10.92 -0.18
N TYR A 25 -10.69 10.63 -0.48
CA TYR A 25 -11.67 10.19 0.51
C TYR A 25 -11.26 8.81 1.02
N VAL A 26 -10.74 8.73 2.25
CA VAL A 26 -10.59 7.46 2.97
C VAL A 26 -11.96 6.76 2.96
N PRO A 27 -12.06 5.47 2.58
CA PRO A 27 -13.36 4.82 2.47
C PRO A 27 -14.16 4.88 3.78
N PRO A 28 -15.51 4.89 3.76
CA PRO A 28 -16.36 5.22 4.91
C PRO A 28 -16.19 4.37 6.18
N ASN A 29 -15.48 3.24 6.09
CA ASN A 29 -15.25 2.30 7.19
C ASN A 29 -13.82 2.35 7.76
N PHE A 30 -12.96 3.22 7.21
CA PHE A 30 -11.58 3.37 7.64
C PHE A 30 -11.42 4.67 8.42
N TYR A 31 -10.72 4.59 9.54
CA TYR A 31 -10.23 5.73 10.28
C TYR A 31 -9.05 6.37 9.55
N SER A 32 -9.03 7.68 9.59
CA SER A 32 -7.99 8.50 8.99
C SER A 32 -6.74 8.55 9.88
N PHE A 33 -5.55 8.51 9.27
CA PHE A 33 -4.31 8.76 10.01
C PHE A 33 -4.08 10.24 10.34
N TRP A 34 -4.91 11.17 9.83
CA TRP A 34 -4.78 12.61 10.07
C TRP A 34 -4.99 13.02 11.53
N GLU A 35 -5.57 12.16 12.36
CA GLU A 35 -5.83 12.40 13.79
C GLU A 35 -4.60 12.10 14.69
N PHE A 36 -3.51 11.56 14.14
CA PHE A 36 -2.29 11.28 14.92
C PHE A 36 -1.34 12.49 14.98
N GLU A 37 -0.49 12.54 16.01
CA GLU A 37 0.54 13.58 16.18
C GLU A 37 1.53 13.64 14.99
N GLU A 38 1.83 12.50 14.36
CA GLU A 38 2.70 12.39 13.19
C GLU A 38 2.03 11.59 12.05
N PRO A 39 1.11 12.22 11.28
CA PRO A 39 0.28 11.52 10.30
C PRO A 39 1.06 11.17 9.02
N ILE A 40 1.92 12.09 8.54
CA ILE A 40 2.64 11.93 7.26
C ILE A 40 3.57 10.71 7.27
N PRO A 41 4.42 10.48 8.30
CA PRO A 41 5.24 9.27 8.37
C PRO A 41 4.42 7.98 8.36
N LYS A 42 3.27 7.95 9.05
CA LYS A 42 2.38 6.79 9.09
C LYS A 42 1.75 6.51 7.72
N ILE A 43 1.21 7.53 7.06
CA ILE A 43 0.63 7.42 5.71
C ILE A 43 1.68 6.87 4.73
N ARG A 44 2.90 7.43 4.75
CA ARG A 44 4.00 6.95 3.90
C ARG A 44 4.36 5.50 4.19
N GLY A 45 4.44 5.11 5.46
CA GLY A 45 4.73 3.73 5.86
C GLY A 45 3.68 2.75 5.35
N VAL A 46 2.40 3.05 5.56
CA VAL A 46 1.28 2.21 5.09
C VAL A 46 1.25 2.12 3.57
N CYS A 47 1.43 3.23 2.86
CA CYS A 47 1.49 3.24 1.39
C CYS A 47 2.67 2.42 0.84
N LEU A 48 3.83 2.49 1.50
CA LEU A 48 4.98 1.68 1.10
C LEU A 48 4.69 0.18 1.28
N VAL A 49 4.13 -0.23 2.41
CA VAL A 49 3.73 -1.63 2.64
C VAL A 49 2.66 -2.06 1.63
N GLY A 50 1.68 -1.19 1.33
CA GLY A 50 0.67 -1.46 0.30
C GLY A 50 1.28 -1.64 -1.10
N PHE A 51 2.28 -0.84 -1.46
CA PHE A 51 3.00 -1.02 -2.72
C PHE A 51 3.83 -2.33 -2.75
N LEU A 52 4.44 -2.71 -1.63
CA LEU A 52 5.13 -3.99 -1.51
C LEU A 52 4.16 -5.17 -1.63
N ALA A 53 2.96 -5.06 -1.05
CA ALA A 53 1.88 -6.04 -1.19
C ALA A 53 1.38 -6.14 -2.64
N TYR A 54 1.20 -5.00 -3.33
CA TYR A 54 0.92 -4.97 -4.77
C TYR A 54 2.01 -5.68 -5.59
N SER A 55 3.27 -5.38 -5.30
CA SER A 55 4.41 -5.98 -6.01
C SER A 55 4.49 -7.49 -5.77
N TRP A 56 4.09 -7.95 -4.58
CA TRP A 56 3.93 -9.37 -4.29
C TRP A 56 2.78 -9.98 -5.09
N LEU A 57 1.61 -9.31 -5.17
CA LEU A 57 0.49 -9.76 -5.99
C LEU A 57 0.91 -9.91 -7.46
N TRP A 58 1.51 -8.89 -8.05
CA TRP A 58 1.99 -8.92 -9.44
C TRP A 58 2.96 -10.08 -9.72
N ARG A 59 3.82 -10.44 -8.76
CA ARG A 59 4.76 -11.56 -8.92
C ARG A 59 4.11 -12.93 -8.90
N ASN A 60 3.01 -13.08 -8.16
CA ASN A 60 2.37 -14.37 -7.92
C ASN A 60 1.09 -14.56 -8.77
N TYR A 61 0.48 -13.48 -9.22
CA TYR A 61 -0.76 -13.47 -9.98
C TYR A 61 -0.57 -12.65 -11.25
N HIS A 62 -0.83 -13.27 -12.39
CA HIS A 62 -0.73 -12.63 -13.69
C HIS A 62 -1.98 -11.81 -14.05
N GLU A 63 -3.10 -12.02 -13.36
CA GLU A 63 -4.37 -11.35 -13.65
C GLU A 63 -5.12 -10.95 -12.38
N PHE A 64 -5.82 -9.82 -12.43
CA PHE A 64 -6.79 -9.35 -11.45
C PHE A 64 -8.07 -8.93 -12.17
N ASN A 65 -9.23 -9.45 -11.76
CA ASN A 65 -10.52 -9.25 -12.45
C ASN A 65 -10.46 -9.54 -13.97
N GLY A 66 -9.67 -10.54 -14.38
CA GLY A 66 -9.49 -10.92 -15.79
C GLY A 66 -8.68 -9.92 -16.62
N LYS A 67 -7.90 -9.04 -15.98
CA LYS A 67 -6.96 -8.13 -16.63
C LYS A 67 -5.56 -8.34 -16.09
N GLU A 68 -4.57 -8.21 -16.97
CA GLU A 68 -3.16 -8.27 -16.58
C GLU A 68 -2.85 -7.20 -15.52
N ILE A 69 -2.07 -7.60 -14.51
CA ILE A 69 -1.57 -6.68 -13.49
C ILE A 69 -0.26 -6.07 -14.03
N PRO A 70 -0.16 -4.74 -14.19
CA PRO A 70 1.04 -4.12 -14.74
C PRO A 70 2.20 -4.11 -13.75
N TYR A 71 3.43 -4.09 -14.27
CA TYR A 71 4.62 -3.93 -13.45
C TYR A 71 4.83 -2.46 -13.08
N LEU A 72 4.54 -2.11 -11.82
CA LEU A 72 4.50 -0.73 -11.36
C LEU A 72 5.74 -0.32 -10.55
N GLN A 73 6.15 0.94 -10.72
CA GLN A 73 7.07 1.66 -9.85
C GLN A 73 6.32 2.70 -9.03
N LEU A 74 6.51 2.69 -7.70
CA LEU A 74 5.96 3.70 -6.80
C LEU A 74 6.51 5.09 -7.13
N ILE A 75 5.61 6.06 -7.34
CA ILE A 75 5.96 7.49 -7.47
C ILE A 75 5.81 8.18 -6.11
N ARG A 76 4.62 8.06 -5.49
CA ARG A 76 4.33 8.71 -4.20
C ARG A 76 3.16 8.07 -3.46
N ALA A 77 3.17 8.20 -2.15
CA ALA A 77 2.01 7.97 -1.29
C ALA A 77 0.93 9.03 -1.56
N ILE A 78 -0.35 8.62 -1.57
CA ILE A 78 -1.48 9.55 -1.66
C ILE A 78 -2.20 9.61 -0.32
N ASP A 79 -2.74 8.50 0.16
CA ASP A 79 -3.45 8.46 1.44
C ASP A 79 -3.45 7.05 2.05
N ALA A 80 -3.78 6.97 3.33
CA ALA A 80 -3.93 5.72 4.04
C ALA A 80 -5.05 5.80 5.09
N GLY A 81 -5.60 4.65 5.44
CA GLY A 81 -6.57 4.52 6.53
C GLY A 81 -6.42 3.20 7.25
N TYR A 82 -7.06 3.06 8.40
CA TYR A 82 -7.06 1.82 9.17
C TYR A 82 -8.45 1.46 9.69
N GLN A 83 -8.74 0.17 9.81
CA GLN A 83 -9.94 -0.35 10.44
C GLN A 83 -9.54 -1.52 11.34
N PHE A 84 -9.98 -1.49 12.59
CA PHE A 84 -9.79 -2.63 13.48
C PHE A 84 -10.67 -3.80 13.02
N VAL A 85 -10.07 -4.97 12.81
CA VAL A 85 -10.78 -6.18 12.41
C VAL A 85 -11.02 -7.02 13.66
N SER A 86 -12.27 -7.33 13.96
CA SER A 86 -12.67 -8.03 15.18
C SER A 86 -12.36 -9.53 15.20
N HIS A 87 -11.36 -9.98 14.44
CA HIS A 87 -10.82 -11.33 14.64
C HIS A 87 -10.10 -11.30 15.99
N PHE A 88 -10.86 -11.66 17.02
CA PHE A 88 -10.41 -11.86 18.39
C PHE A 88 -9.29 -12.90 18.36
N VAL A 89 -8.05 -12.46 18.15
CA VAL A 89 -6.89 -13.24 18.55
C VAL A 89 -6.92 -13.20 20.07
N PRO A 90 -7.00 -14.35 20.77
CA PRO A 90 -7.09 -14.36 22.24
C PRO A 90 -5.89 -13.72 22.95
N ASP A 91 -4.82 -13.41 22.21
CA ASP A 91 -3.71 -12.58 22.65
C ASP A 91 -4.06 -11.09 22.52
N ALA A 92 -4.28 -10.44 23.66
CA ALA A 92 -4.47 -8.99 23.76
C ALA A 92 -3.32 -8.14 23.16
N GLU A 93 -2.20 -8.75 22.77
CA GLU A 93 -1.05 -8.10 22.12
C GLU A 93 -1.14 -8.04 20.58
N LYS A 94 -2.07 -8.77 19.95
CA LYS A 94 -2.17 -8.88 18.48
C LYS A 94 -3.49 -8.34 17.97
N THR A 95 -3.62 -7.02 18.02
CA THR A 95 -4.71 -6.34 17.32
C THR A 95 -4.42 -6.40 15.82
N SER A 96 -5.22 -7.18 15.09
CA SER A 96 -5.18 -7.21 13.63
C SER A 96 -5.85 -5.94 13.09
N VAL A 97 -5.21 -5.34 12.09
CA VAL A 97 -5.67 -4.08 11.51
C VAL A 97 -5.76 -4.23 9.99
N CYS A 98 -6.94 -3.93 9.44
CA CYS A 98 -7.10 -3.75 8.02
C CYS A 98 -6.59 -2.34 7.65
N LEU A 99 -5.73 -2.27 6.66
CA LEU A 99 -5.13 -1.03 6.19
C LEU A 99 -5.62 -0.73 4.77
N TYR A 100 -6.00 0.52 4.54
CA TYR A 100 -6.18 1.11 3.24
C TYR A 100 -4.90 1.82 2.85
N ALA A 101 -4.38 1.54 1.66
CA ALA A 101 -3.25 2.24 1.09
C ALA A 101 -3.60 2.72 -0.31
N GLU A 102 -3.36 3.99 -0.58
CA GLU A 102 -3.55 4.60 -1.88
C GLU A 102 -2.27 5.31 -2.32
N PHE A 103 -1.83 5.01 -3.54
CA PHE A 103 -0.57 5.52 -4.04
C PHE A 103 -0.59 5.71 -5.55
N GLN A 104 0.32 6.58 -6.01
CA GLN A 104 0.54 6.83 -7.42
C GLN A 104 1.75 6.03 -7.90
N CYS A 105 1.61 5.41 -9.07
CA CYS A 105 2.59 4.54 -9.69
C CYS A 105 2.82 4.90 -11.16
N ARG A 106 3.95 4.45 -11.70
CA ARG A 106 4.24 4.41 -13.13
C ARG A 106 4.33 2.96 -13.59
N ASP A 107 3.70 2.61 -14.69
CA ASP A 107 3.94 1.34 -15.36
C ASP A 107 5.30 1.39 -16.07
N MET A 108 6.12 0.38 -15.78
CA MET A 108 7.49 0.27 -16.27
C MET A 108 7.58 -0.21 -17.72
N ASN A 109 6.49 -0.73 -18.29
CA ASN A 109 6.42 -1.21 -19.66
C ASN A 109 5.99 -0.11 -20.63
N ASP A 110 4.91 0.62 -20.31
CA ASP A 110 4.31 1.63 -21.21
C ASP A 110 4.54 3.08 -20.75
N GLY A 111 5.03 3.30 -19.53
CA GLY A 111 5.31 4.61 -18.96
C GLY A 111 4.09 5.36 -18.43
N HIS A 112 2.89 4.80 -18.55
CA HIS A 112 1.65 5.43 -18.10
C HIS A 112 1.56 5.51 -16.58
N THR A 113 0.81 6.49 -16.10
CA THR A 113 0.68 6.76 -14.67
C THR A 113 -0.61 6.19 -14.15
N TYR A 114 -0.52 5.45 -13.05
CA TYR A 114 -1.66 4.82 -12.41
C TYR A 114 -1.86 5.35 -10.99
N ARG A 115 -3.11 5.38 -10.56
CA ARG A 115 -3.52 5.46 -9.17
C ARG A 115 -4.00 4.08 -8.75
N ALA A 116 -3.41 3.54 -7.70
CA ALA A 116 -3.78 2.23 -7.17
C ALA A 116 -4.24 2.38 -5.73
N ALA A 117 -5.23 1.57 -5.34
CA ALA A 117 -5.64 1.43 -3.96
C ALA A 117 -5.77 -0.04 -3.58
N LEU A 118 -5.29 -0.38 -2.39
CA LEU A 118 -5.35 -1.74 -1.86
C LEU A 118 -5.88 -1.73 -0.43
N TRP A 119 -6.57 -2.82 -0.09
CA TRP A 119 -6.81 -3.23 1.29
C TRP A 119 -5.95 -4.45 1.62
N PHE A 120 -5.43 -4.50 2.85
CA PHE A 120 -4.72 -5.67 3.35
C PHE A 120 -4.77 -5.69 4.88
N ILE A 121 -4.72 -6.87 5.47
CA ILE A 121 -4.68 -7.07 6.92
C ILE A 121 -3.23 -7.24 7.36
N ILE A 122 -2.87 -6.56 8.45
CA ILE A 122 -1.64 -6.84 9.20
C ILE A 122 -1.97 -7.47 10.54
N ASN A 123 -1.26 -8.53 10.88
CA ASN A 123 -1.50 -9.30 12.11
C ASN A 123 -0.90 -8.65 13.36
N THR A 124 -0.08 -7.60 13.19
CA THR A 124 0.53 -6.81 14.27
C THR A 124 0.70 -5.35 13.85
N PHE A 125 -0.12 -4.44 14.39
CA PHE A 125 -0.02 -3.00 14.06
C PHE A 125 1.30 -2.34 14.45
N ASN A 126 1.98 -2.85 15.48
CA ASN A 126 3.23 -2.28 15.99
C ASN A 126 4.40 -2.39 14.98
N HIS A 127 4.26 -3.21 13.93
CA HIS A 127 5.31 -3.44 12.94
C HIS A 127 4.73 -3.42 11.51
N LEU A 128 4.77 -2.25 10.88
CA LEU A 128 4.46 -2.08 9.46
C LEU A 128 5.56 -2.71 8.60
N ASP A 129 5.37 -3.98 8.22
CA ASP A 129 6.30 -4.76 7.43
C ASP A 129 5.51 -5.74 6.55
N LEU A 130 5.96 -5.97 5.31
CA LEU A 130 5.35 -6.92 4.39
C LEU A 130 5.21 -8.31 5.00
N LYS A 131 6.16 -8.75 5.84
CA LYS A 131 6.12 -10.07 6.49
C LYS A 131 4.92 -10.26 7.44
N ASN A 132 4.31 -9.15 7.87
CA ASN A 132 3.16 -9.15 8.78
C ASN A 132 1.83 -9.00 8.02
N VAL A 133 1.88 -8.83 6.70
CA VAL A 133 0.70 -8.78 5.83
C VAL A 133 0.18 -10.20 5.65
N ASP A 134 -1.11 -10.41 5.88
CA ASP A 134 -1.79 -11.63 5.49
C ASP A 134 -1.94 -11.65 3.95
N PRO A 135 -1.24 -12.56 3.23
CA PRO A 135 -1.23 -12.56 1.77
C PRO A 135 -2.62 -12.80 1.17
N ASP A 136 -3.48 -13.55 1.87
CA ASP A 136 -4.84 -13.89 1.39
C ASP A 136 -5.82 -12.73 1.60
N SER A 137 -5.41 -11.71 2.36
CA SER A 137 -6.21 -10.52 2.65
C SER A 137 -6.01 -9.38 1.65
N ILE A 138 -5.05 -9.49 0.73
CA ILE A 138 -4.69 -8.40 -0.17
C ILE A 138 -5.75 -8.25 -1.26
N VAL A 139 -6.46 -7.13 -1.26
CA VAL A 139 -7.49 -6.80 -2.25
C VAL A 139 -7.08 -5.54 -2.99
N LEU A 140 -6.83 -5.64 -4.30
CA LEU A 140 -6.68 -4.48 -5.17
C LEU A 140 -8.07 -3.85 -5.41
N GLN A 141 -8.35 -2.73 -4.72
CA GLN A 141 -9.64 -2.05 -4.82
C GLN A 141 -9.85 -1.43 -6.20
N PHE A 142 -8.83 -0.74 -6.70
CA PHE A 142 -8.83 -0.22 -8.05
C PHE A 142 -7.41 0.00 -8.56
N LEU A 143 -7.31 0.03 -9.89
CA LEU A 143 -6.15 0.46 -10.63
C LEU A 143 -6.63 1.36 -11.78
N GLN A 144 -6.43 2.66 -11.62
CA GLN A 144 -6.94 3.68 -12.54
C GLN A 144 -5.80 4.35 -13.28
N LYS A 145 -5.83 4.32 -14.60
CA LYS A 145 -4.94 5.12 -15.44
C LYS A 145 -5.29 6.61 -15.33
N LEU A 146 -4.28 7.47 -15.18
CA LEU A 146 -4.45 8.91 -14.98
C LEU A 146 -4.24 9.74 -16.25
N ASP A 147 -3.62 9.16 -17.28
CA ASP A 147 -3.19 9.82 -18.52
C ASP A 147 -3.69 9.13 -19.82
#